data_AF-A0A961DKB5-F1
#
_entry.id   AF-A0A961DKB5-F1
#
_cell.length_a   1.000
_cell.length_b   1.000
_cell.length_c   1.000
_cell.angle_alpha   90.00
_cell.angle_beta   90.00
_cell.angle_gamma   90.00
#
_symmetry.space_group_name_H-M   'P 1'
#
loop_
_entity.id
_entity.type
_entity.pdbx_description
1 polymer ?
#
loop_
_entity_poly.entity_id
_entity_poly.type
_entity_poly.pdbx_seq_one_letter_code
_entity_poly.pdbx_strand_id
1 'polypeptide(L)'
;WMTKASWDPSMPLTWNQMEFLGRPNPVLSGSTFSFDVAIPSDRSGHHVLWVAWQRNDPVGEVFVSTSDLEIVQHAGSGEDFHLASAVNGPLTTLPDVKPATAGDIVSVGFESPNGGYDGTIPVLIASLFPTGNPPPSPFGYPEVHIDPLNHIVAYDGLHGSTTGGLAPLLPGGLAFSYPVVAGFNGWSVNFQAFSLSGSALTGHVITSTDAHEFKIF
;
A
#
# COMPACT_ATOMS: atom_id res chain seq x y z
N TRP A 1 -3.26 -13.37 -20.84
CA TRP A 1 -1.85 -13.22 -21.25
C TRP A 1 -1.45 -11.77 -21.14
N MET A 2 -0.17 -11.49 -20.96
CA MET A 2 0.37 -10.15 -20.93
C MET A 2 1.70 -10.10 -21.66
N THR A 3 2.04 -8.96 -22.26
CA THR A 3 3.38 -8.70 -22.79
C THR A 3 4.46 -8.93 -21.73
N LYS A 4 5.61 -9.47 -22.12
CA LYS A 4 6.81 -9.60 -21.29
C LYS A 4 7.41 -8.24 -20.93
N ALA A 5 8.17 -8.16 -19.85
CA ALA A 5 8.93 -6.95 -19.47
C ALA A 5 9.85 -6.45 -20.59
N SER A 6 10.40 -7.35 -21.40
CA SER A 6 11.29 -7.04 -22.51
C SER A 6 10.58 -6.67 -23.83
N TRP A 7 9.26 -6.48 -23.82
CA TRP A 7 8.50 -6.11 -25.03
C TRP A 7 8.74 -4.65 -25.40
N ASP A 8 8.95 -4.39 -26.69
CA ASP A 8 9.05 -3.04 -27.24
C ASP A 8 7.68 -2.60 -27.78
N PRO A 9 7.03 -1.57 -27.18
CA PRO A 9 5.69 -1.13 -27.59
C PRO A 9 5.65 -0.48 -28.98
N SER A 10 6.81 -0.15 -29.57
CA SER A 10 6.88 0.34 -30.95
C SER A 10 6.83 -0.78 -32.00
N MET A 11 6.92 -2.03 -31.58
CA MET A 11 6.94 -3.21 -32.45
C MET A 11 5.58 -3.92 -32.48
N PRO A 12 5.19 -4.54 -33.61
CA PRO A 12 4.00 -5.38 -33.67
C PRO A 12 4.01 -6.49 -32.61
N LEU A 13 2.88 -6.68 -31.94
CA LEU A 13 2.74 -7.69 -30.89
C LEU A 13 2.76 -9.10 -31.48
N THR A 14 3.56 -9.98 -30.87
CA THR A 14 3.70 -11.38 -31.28
C THR A 14 3.62 -12.34 -30.10
N TRP A 15 3.22 -13.59 -30.33
CA TRP A 15 2.99 -14.57 -29.27
C TRP A 15 4.23 -14.90 -28.42
N ASN A 16 5.43 -14.85 -28.99
CA ASN A 16 6.68 -15.07 -28.25
C ASN A 16 6.99 -13.95 -27.25
N GLN A 17 6.39 -12.78 -27.41
CA GLN A 17 6.47 -11.63 -26.49
C GLN A 17 5.38 -11.67 -25.41
N MET A 18 4.51 -12.68 -25.41
CA MET A 18 3.44 -12.84 -24.42
C MET A 18 3.83 -13.85 -23.35
N GLU A 19 3.35 -13.61 -22.14
CA GLU A 19 3.38 -14.50 -20.99
C GLU A 19 1.95 -14.90 -20.61
N PHE A 20 1.74 -16.19 -20.31
CA PHE A 20 0.45 -16.68 -19.85
C PHE A 20 0.32 -16.49 -18.34
N LEU A 21 -0.58 -15.59 -17.93
CA LEU A 21 -0.82 -15.28 -16.51
C LEU A 21 -1.79 -16.25 -15.82
N GLY A 22 -2.29 -17.26 -16.53
CA GLY A 22 -3.24 -18.23 -16.01
C GLY A 22 -4.66 -18.09 -16.57
N ARG A 23 -5.55 -18.97 -16.10
CA ARG A 23 -6.97 -19.00 -16.44
C ARG A 23 -7.78 -18.69 -15.17
N PRO A 24 -8.27 -17.46 -15.00
CA PRO A 24 -9.02 -17.10 -13.82
C PRO A 24 -10.42 -17.72 -13.82
N ASN A 25 -11.07 -17.73 -12.65
CA ASN A 25 -12.46 -18.15 -12.47
C ASN A 25 -13.35 -16.90 -12.37
N PRO A 26 -14.00 -16.46 -13.47
CA PRO A 26 -14.78 -15.24 -13.44
C PRO A 26 -16.11 -15.42 -12.71
N VAL A 27 -16.53 -14.37 -12.01
CA VAL A 27 -17.84 -14.25 -11.36
C VAL A 27 -18.73 -13.36 -12.21
N LEU A 28 -19.95 -13.83 -12.51
CA LEU A 28 -20.96 -13.05 -13.21
C LEU A 28 -21.81 -12.25 -12.22
N SER A 29 -21.87 -10.94 -12.40
CA SER A 29 -22.80 -10.05 -11.69
C SER A 29 -23.55 -9.18 -12.69
N GLY A 30 -24.87 -9.36 -12.76
CA GLY A 30 -25.70 -8.75 -13.80
C GLY A 30 -25.22 -9.17 -15.21
N SER A 31 -24.72 -8.22 -15.98
CA SER A 31 -24.16 -8.43 -17.32
C SER A 31 -22.63 -8.35 -17.37
N THR A 32 -21.94 -8.38 -16.23
CA THR A 32 -20.49 -8.15 -16.14
C THR A 32 -19.79 -9.36 -15.54
N PHE A 33 -18.73 -9.84 -16.22
CA PHE A 33 -17.80 -10.82 -15.67
C PHE A 33 -16.65 -10.11 -14.98
N SER A 34 -16.39 -10.46 -13.71
CA SER A 34 -15.26 -9.96 -12.93
C SER A 34 -14.32 -11.10 -12.59
N PHE A 35 -13.01 -10.83 -12.62
CA PHE A 35 -11.97 -11.78 -12.24
C PHE A 35 -10.71 -11.05 -11.81
N ASP A 36 -9.91 -11.69 -10.96
CA ASP A 36 -8.62 -11.18 -10.54
C ASP A 36 -7.48 -11.79 -11.37
N VAL A 37 -6.47 -10.97 -11.66
CA VAL A 37 -5.22 -11.41 -12.26
C VAL A 37 -4.08 -10.64 -11.61
N ALA A 38 -3.05 -11.36 -11.14
CA ALA A 38 -1.85 -10.74 -10.62
C ALA A 38 -1.00 -10.22 -11.78
N ILE A 39 -0.66 -8.93 -11.75
CA ILE A 39 0.32 -8.35 -12.67
C ILE A 39 1.72 -8.73 -12.18
N PRO A 40 2.60 -9.29 -13.02
CA PRO A 40 3.98 -9.59 -12.63
C PRO A 40 4.70 -8.32 -12.16
N SER A 41 5.44 -8.43 -11.04
CA SER A 41 6.09 -7.28 -10.38
C SER A 41 7.22 -6.64 -11.20
N ASP A 42 7.70 -7.32 -12.24
CA ASP A 42 8.72 -6.84 -13.18
C ASP A 42 8.13 -6.07 -14.38
N ARG A 43 6.84 -5.70 -14.34
CA ARG A 43 6.18 -4.90 -15.38
C ARG A 43 6.16 -3.41 -15.03
N SER A 44 6.50 -2.58 -16.00
CA SER A 44 6.51 -1.12 -15.87
C SER A 44 6.35 -0.45 -17.23
N GLY A 45 5.69 0.69 -17.29
CA GLY A 45 5.40 1.42 -18.52
C GLY A 45 4.29 0.75 -19.35
N HIS A 46 4.32 1.00 -20.67
CA HIS A 46 3.28 0.53 -21.58
C HIS A 46 3.34 -0.99 -21.80
N HIS A 47 2.24 -1.66 -21.48
CA HIS A 47 2.04 -3.09 -21.65
C HIS A 47 0.65 -3.40 -22.23
N VAL A 48 0.48 -4.60 -22.77
CA VAL A 48 -0.82 -5.08 -23.28
C VAL A 48 -1.29 -6.28 -22.46
N LEU A 49 -2.52 -6.19 -21.94
CA LEU A 49 -3.27 -7.33 -21.41
C LEU A 49 -4.15 -7.91 -22.52
N TRP A 50 -3.95 -9.19 -22.81
CA TRP A 50 -4.70 -9.93 -23.81
C TRP A 50 -5.56 -11.00 -23.13
N VAL A 51 -6.86 -10.97 -23.39
CA VAL A 51 -7.85 -11.84 -22.76
C VAL A 51 -8.59 -12.62 -23.84
N ALA A 52 -8.59 -13.95 -23.74
CA ALA A 52 -9.48 -14.82 -24.50
C ALA A 52 -10.63 -15.30 -23.62
N TRP A 53 -11.85 -15.09 -24.10
CA TRP A 53 -13.06 -15.69 -23.59
C TRP A 53 -13.51 -16.80 -24.54
N GLN A 54 -13.18 -18.03 -24.17
CA GLN A 54 -13.49 -19.24 -24.92
C GLN A 54 -14.83 -19.83 -24.50
N ARG A 55 -15.75 -20.05 -25.45
CA ARG A 55 -16.95 -20.85 -25.21
C ARG A 55 -16.59 -22.32 -25.05
N ASN A 56 -17.17 -22.96 -24.03
CA ASN A 56 -16.99 -24.38 -23.76
C ASN A 56 -18.12 -25.20 -24.40
N ASP A 57 -18.11 -25.29 -25.73
CA ASP A 57 -19.04 -26.07 -26.53
C ASP A 57 -18.33 -26.61 -27.79
N PRO A 58 -18.96 -27.52 -28.58
CA PRO A 58 -18.33 -28.11 -29.76
C PRO A 58 -17.96 -27.13 -30.89
N VAL A 59 -18.55 -25.93 -30.92
CA VAL A 59 -18.21 -24.90 -31.92
C VAL A 59 -16.88 -24.25 -31.56
N GLY A 60 -16.60 -24.10 -30.26
CA GLY A 60 -15.30 -23.61 -29.80
C GLY A 60 -15.03 -22.15 -30.19
N GLU A 61 -16.07 -21.32 -30.25
CA GLU A 61 -15.91 -19.88 -30.53
C GLU A 61 -15.13 -19.17 -29.42
N VAL A 62 -14.25 -18.24 -29.82
CA VAL A 62 -13.44 -17.43 -28.91
C VAL A 62 -13.64 -15.94 -29.19
N PHE A 63 -13.84 -15.19 -28.12
CA PHE A 63 -13.82 -13.73 -28.13
C PHE A 63 -12.49 -13.27 -27.57
N VAL A 64 -11.88 -12.27 -28.21
CA VAL A 64 -10.56 -11.77 -27.82
C VAL A 64 -10.65 -10.27 -27.56
N SER A 65 -10.01 -9.83 -26.48
CA SER A 65 -9.83 -8.42 -26.16
C SER A 65 -8.36 -8.10 -25.90
N THR A 66 -7.94 -6.91 -26.31
CA THR A 66 -6.64 -6.30 -26.02
C THR A 66 -6.85 -5.00 -25.29
N SER A 67 -6.19 -4.83 -24.15
CA SER A 67 -6.22 -3.62 -23.35
C SER A 67 -4.80 -3.08 -23.17
N ASP A 68 -4.58 -1.84 -23.58
CA ASP A 68 -3.36 -1.09 -23.27
C ASP A 68 -3.36 -0.67 -21.81
N LEU A 69 -2.24 -0.91 -21.13
CA LEU A 69 -2.00 -0.57 -19.74
C LEU A 69 -0.75 0.28 -19.64
N GLU A 70 -0.80 1.34 -18.83
CA GLU A 70 0.38 2.07 -18.39
C GLU A 70 0.63 1.68 -16.94
N ILE A 71 1.70 0.92 -16.68
CA ILE A 71 2.02 0.41 -15.35
C ILE A 71 3.03 1.34 -14.71
N VAL A 72 2.56 2.18 -13.80
CA VAL A 72 3.40 3.13 -13.10
C VAL A 72 3.62 2.64 -11.68
N GLN A 73 4.88 2.51 -11.28
CA GLN A 73 5.23 2.44 -9.87
C GLN A 73 5.18 3.86 -9.31
N HIS A 74 4.31 4.08 -8.33
CA HIS A 74 4.28 5.33 -7.60
C HIS A 74 5.09 5.15 -6.32
N ALA A 75 6.19 5.89 -6.19
CA ALA A 75 6.96 5.92 -4.95
C ALA A 75 6.01 6.29 -3.78
N GLY A 76 5.89 5.39 -2.81
CA GLY A 76 4.98 5.56 -1.70
C GLY A 76 3.64 4.82 -1.80
N SER A 77 3.26 4.23 -2.94
CA SER A 77 2.07 3.38 -3.00
C SER A 77 2.24 2.16 -2.09
N GLY A 78 1.14 1.54 -1.68
CA GLY A 78 1.13 0.35 -0.82
C GLY A 78 1.87 -0.89 -1.37
N GLU A 79 2.58 -0.77 -2.49
CA GLU A 79 3.50 -1.78 -3.05
C GLU A 79 4.97 -1.52 -2.67
N ASP A 80 5.33 -0.28 -2.31
CA ASP A 80 6.73 0.14 -2.10
C ASP A 80 6.93 1.01 -0.84
N PHE A 81 5.85 1.36 -0.14
CA PHE A 81 5.89 1.97 1.18
C PHE A 81 4.83 1.31 2.06
N HIS A 82 5.28 0.54 3.06
CA HIS A 82 4.38 -0.08 4.03
C HIS A 82 4.58 0.52 5.42
N LEU A 83 3.47 0.52 6.15
CA LEU A 83 3.45 0.68 7.58
C LEU A 83 3.36 -0.71 8.19
N ALA A 84 4.14 -0.94 9.23
CA ALA A 84 4.08 -2.15 10.01
C ALA A 84 4.00 -1.81 11.49
N SER A 85 3.38 -2.70 12.28
CA SER A 85 3.26 -2.51 13.72
C SER A 85 3.39 -3.81 14.50
N ALA A 86 3.75 -3.71 15.77
CA ALA A 86 3.91 -4.85 16.66
C ALA A 86 3.67 -4.49 18.14
N VAL A 87 3.31 -5.51 18.92
CA VAL A 87 3.34 -5.50 20.39
C VAL A 87 4.24 -6.65 20.83
N ASN A 88 5.33 -6.36 21.54
CA ASN A 88 6.29 -7.34 22.06
C ASN A 88 6.78 -8.36 21.02
N GLY A 89 7.10 -7.93 19.80
CA GLY A 89 7.44 -8.88 18.74
C GLY A 89 7.87 -8.24 17.42
N PRO A 90 7.97 -9.05 16.36
CA PRO A 90 8.33 -8.58 15.03
C PRO A 90 7.21 -7.74 14.41
N LEU A 91 7.60 -6.74 13.62
CA LEU A 91 6.69 -5.90 12.84
C LEU A 91 5.90 -6.73 11.83
N THR A 92 4.60 -6.42 11.70
CA THR A 92 3.72 -7.00 10.68
C THR A 92 2.97 -5.89 9.94
N THR A 93 2.80 -6.06 8.63
CA THR A 93 2.07 -5.13 7.74
C THR A 93 0.58 -5.41 7.68
N LEU A 94 0.10 -6.47 8.33
CA LEU A 94 -1.32 -6.81 8.29
C LEU A 94 -2.14 -5.74 9.03
N PRO A 95 -3.20 -5.19 8.40
CA PRO A 95 -4.14 -4.32 9.09
C PRO A 95 -4.89 -5.12 10.16
N ASP A 96 -4.64 -4.79 11.41
CA ASP A 96 -5.25 -5.44 12.57
C ASP A 96 -5.32 -4.49 13.79
N VAL A 97 -6.14 -4.91 14.75
CA VAL A 97 -6.22 -4.29 16.07
C VAL A 97 -5.36 -5.12 17.02
N LYS A 98 -4.23 -4.55 17.46
CA LYS A 98 -3.28 -5.23 18.33
C LYS A 98 -3.55 -4.84 19.79
N PRO A 99 -3.88 -5.80 20.67
CA PRO A 99 -4.05 -5.51 22.08
C PRO A 99 -2.69 -5.22 22.74
N ALA A 100 -2.66 -4.22 23.61
CA ALA A 100 -1.49 -3.89 24.42
C ALA A 100 -1.91 -3.54 25.85
N THR A 101 -0.98 -3.64 26.79
CA THR A 101 -1.15 -3.33 28.20
C THR A 101 0.04 -2.53 28.71
N ALA A 102 -0.11 -1.90 29.88
CA ALA A 102 0.97 -1.14 30.49
C ALA A 102 2.24 -2.00 30.67
N GLY A 103 3.37 -1.51 30.17
CA GLY A 103 4.66 -2.20 30.17
C GLY A 103 4.99 -2.94 28.88
N ASP A 104 4.03 -3.17 27.99
CA ASP A 104 4.30 -3.72 26.67
C ASP A 104 5.12 -2.75 25.82
N ILE A 105 5.98 -3.29 24.96
CA ILE A 105 6.68 -2.51 23.94
C ILE A 105 5.84 -2.52 22.67
N VAL A 106 5.31 -1.36 22.31
CA VAL A 106 4.68 -1.14 21.00
C VAL A 106 5.74 -0.65 20.02
N SER A 107 5.70 -1.16 18.80
CA SER A 107 6.60 -0.73 17.74
C SER A 107 5.83 -0.38 16.48
N VAL A 108 6.28 0.66 15.79
CA VAL A 108 5.78 1.09 14.48
C VAL A 108 6.99 1.23 13.57
N GLY A 109 6.92 0.71 12.35
CA GLY A 109 7.99 0.82 11.39
C GLY A 109 7.51 1.09 9.98
N PHE A 110 8.38 1.73 9.21
CA PHE A 110 8.23 1.96 7.79
C PHE A 110 9.16 1.04 7.03
N GLU A 111 8.68 0.43 5.95
CA GLU A 111 9.52 -0.37 5.06
C GLU A 111 9.26 -0.02 3.60
N SER A 112 10.31 -0.15 2.79
CA SER A 112 10.22 -0.20 1.33
C SER A 112 10.73 -1.56 0.88
N PRO A 113 9.84 -2.55 0.66
CA PRO A 113 10.26 -3.91 0.37
C PRO A 113 11.11 -4.02 -0.89
N ASN A 114 10.82 -3.18 -1.88
CA ASN A 114 11.52 -3.14 -3.16
C ASN A 114 12.65 -2.10 -3.18
N GLY A 115 12.81 -1.31 -2.10
CA GLY A 115 13.80 -0.25 -2.00
C GLY A 115 13.60 0.89 -3.00
N GLY A 116 12.39 1.04 -3.56
CA GLY A 116 12.05 2.07 -4.53
C GLY A 116 11.68 3.42 -3.89
N TYR A 117 11.55 3.48 -2.57
CA TYR A 117 11.11 4.67 -1.86
C TYR A 117 12.24 5.71 -1.76
N ASP A 118 12.19 6.71 -2.64
CA ASP A 118 13.23 7.71 -2.81
C ASP A 118 12.88 9.08 -2.19
N GLY A 119 13.06 9.17 -0.87
CA GLY A 119 13.51 10.43 -0.27
C GLY A 119 12.44 11.45 0.13
N THR A 120 11.20 11.01 0.31
CA THR A 120 10.18 11.83 0.99
C THR A 120 10.10 11.44 2.47
N ILE A 121 9.74 12.39 3.34
CA ILE A 121 9.58 12.08 4.78
C ILE A 121 8.29 11.27 4.89
N PRO A 122 8.33 10.02 5.37
CA PRO A 122 7.11 9.29 5.67
C PRO A 122 6.42 10.02 6.81
N VAL A 123 5.17 10.42 6.59
CA VAL A 123 4.41 11.11 7.62
C VAL A 123 3.48 10.10 8.27
N LEU A 124 3.60 9.98 9.60
CA LEU A 124 2.69 9.19 10.41
C LEU A 124 1.67 10.12 11.05
N ILE A 125 0.38 9.83 10.83
CA ILE A 125 -0.70 10.45 11.59
C ILE A 125 -1.28 9.40 12.53
N ALA A 126 -1.53 9.83 13.77
CA ALA A 126 -2.18 9.02 14.78
C ALA A 126 -3.35 9.76 15.41
N SER A 127 -4.40 9.01 15.76
CA SER A 127 -5.55 9.47 16.54
C SER A 127 -5.66 8.66 17.82
N LEU A 128 -5.86 9.36 18.94
CA LEU A 128 -6.07 8.77 20.25
C LEU A 128 -7.54 8.94 20.64
N PHE A 129 -8.22 7.85 21.01
CA PHE A 129 -9.63 7.87 21.37
C PHE A 129 -9.95 6.82 22.45
N PRO A 130 -11.04 7.01 23.24
CA PRO A 130 -11.46 6.00 24.20
C PRO A 130 -11.79 4.68 23.49
N THR A 131 -11.29 3.58 24.02
CA THR A 131 -11.46 2.25 23.45
C THR A 131 -12.93 1.94 23.17
N GLY A 132 -13.23 1.55 21.92
CA GLY A 132 -14.61 1.26 21.47
C GLY A 132 -15.45 2.48 21.11
N ASN A 133 -14.89 3.70 21.19
CA ASN A 133 -15.55 4.93 20.77
C ASN A 133 -14.67 5.68 19.75
N PRO A 134 -14.48 5.12 18.53
CA PRO A 134 -13.73 5.81 17.48
C PRO A 134 -14.44 7.12 17.09
N PRO A 135 -13.69 8.14 16.63
CA PRO A 135 -14.29 9.37 16.11
C PRO A 135 -15.31 9.05 15.00
N PRO A 136 -16.45 9.76 14.99
CA PRO A 136 -17.47 9.53 13.97
C PRO A 136 -16.93 9.94 12.59
N SER A 137 -17.04 9.01 11.63
CA SER A 137 -16.71 9.26 10.23
C SER A 137 -17.98 9.61 9.45
N PRO A 138 -18.04 10.78 8.77
CA PRO A 138 -19.16 11.15 7.91
C PRO A 138 -19.20 10.37 6.59
N PHE A 139 -18.10 9.69 6.21
CA PHE A 139 -17.96 8.96 4.96
C PHE A 139 -17.41 7.55 5.23
N GLY A 140 -18.19 6.50 4.97
CA GLY A 140 -17.82 5.09 5.26
C GLY A 140 -16.68 4.49 4.42
N TYR A 141 -15.69 5.27 4.02
CA TYR A 141 -14.49 4.87 3.29
C TYR A 141 -13.26 5.03 4.19
N PRO A 142 -12.13 4.36 3.90
CA PRO A 142 -10.87 4.67 4.58
C PRO A 142 -10.51 6.15 4.33
N GLU A 143 -10.49 6.94 5.40
CA GLU A 143 -10.19 8.37 5.36
C GLU A 143 -9.25 8.75 6.51
N VAL A 144 -8.34 9.69 6.24
CA VAL A 144 -7.47 10.28 7.26
C VAL A 144 -8.16 11.53 7.82
N HIS A 145 -8.56 11.48 9.09
CA HIS A 145 -9.22 12.60 9.77
C HIS A 145 -8.22 13.53 10.45
N ILE A 146 -8.02 14.70 9.86
CA ILE A 146 -7.18 15.75 10.43
C ILE A 146 -8.09 16.76 11.19
N ASP A 147 -8.66 16.38 12.35
CA ASP A 147 -9.33 17.29 13.32
C ASP A 147 -8.37 18.24 14.10
N PRO A 148 -8.53 19.58 14.04
CA PRO A 148 -7.67 20.55 14.74
C PRO A 148 -7.51 20.35 16.26
N LEU A 149 -8.31 19.50 16.92
CA LEU A 149 -8.27 19.29 18.37
C LEU A 149 -7.49 18.05 18.84
N ASN A 150 -7.16 17.09 17.96
CA ASN A 150 -6.69 15.76 18.40
C ASN A 150 -5.47 15.21 17.64
N HIS A 151 -4.59 16.08 17.11
CA HIS A 151 -3.37 15.60 16.44
C HIS A 151 -2.17 15.54 17.36
N ILE A 152 -1.62 14.34 17.46
CA ILE A 152 -0.21 14.18 17.79
C ILE A 152 0.52 14.13 16.44
N VAL A 153 1.18 15.23 16.08
CA VAL A 153 2.20 15.24 15.02
C VAL A 153 3.56 15.12 15.68
N ALA A 154 4.29 14.04 15.41
CA ALA A 154 5.76 14.07 15.46
C ALA A 154 6.37 12.77 14.88
N TYR A 155 7.17 12.88 13.82
CA TYR A 155 8.63 12.64 13.88
C TYR A 155 9.30 13.02 12.53
N ASP A 156 10.11 14.08 12.52
CA ASP A 156 10.98 14.53 11.39
C ASP A 156 12.32 13.78 11.40
N GLY A 157 12.72 13.17 12.51
CA GLY A 157 14.01 12.49 12.63
C GLY A 157 15.23 13.41 12.57
N LEU A 158 15.08 14.72 12.32
CA LEU A 158 16.18 15.67 12.31
C LEU A 158 16.05 16.74 13.39
N HIS A 159 16.96 16.69 14.36
CA HIS A 159 17.47 17.93 14.93
C HIS A 159 18.25 18.67 13.84
N GLY A 160 17.61 19.61 13.15
CA GLY A 160 18.27 20.69 12.43
C GLY A 160 18.89 20.33 11.06
N SER A 161 18.41 21.04 10.02
CA SER A 161 19.18 21.51 8.86
C SER A 161 20.19 20.53 8.25
N THR A 162 19.84 19.93 7.11
CA THR A 162 20.81 19.83 6.00
C THR A 162 20.13 19.92 4.64
N THR A 163 20.59 20.89 3.87
CA THR A 163 20.56 21.00 2.40
C THR A 163 21.24 19.81 1.71
N GLY A 164 20.70 18.61 1.91
CA GLY A 164 21.14 17.36 1.29
C GLY A 164 20.04 16.32 1.49
N GLY A 165 19.49 15.79 0.40
CA GLY A 165 18.35 14.88 0.43
C GLY A 165 18.53 13.72 1.41
N LEU A 166 17.42 13.28 2.01
CA LEU A 166 17.40 12.17 2.95
C LEU A 166 17.83 10.87 2.26
N ALA A 167 18.48 9.98 3.03
CA ALA A 167 18.83 8.64 2.55
C ALA A 167 17.55 7.84 2.23
N PRO A 168 17.55 7.00 1.17
CA PRO A 168 16.38 6.20 0.79
C PRO A 168 15.98 5.24 1.93
N LEU A 169 14.68 4.95 2.04
CA LEU A 169 14.20 3.90 2.94
C LEU A 169 14.60 2.55 2.34
N LEU A 170 15.58 1.88 2.95
CA LEU A 170 16.10 0.62 2.44
C LEU A 170 15.19 -0.57 2.80
N PRO A 171 15.30 -1.71 2.10
CA PRO A 171 14.72 -2.97 2.55
C PRO A 171 15.14 -3.28 4.00
N GLY A 172 14.16 -3.56 4.87
CA GLY A 172 14.35 -3.71 6.33
C GLY A 172 13.98 -2.46 7.14
N GLY A 173 13.82 -1.31 6.49
CA GLY A 173 13.06 -0.18 7.02
C GLY A 173 13.65 0.56 8.22
N LEU A 174 12.80 1.37 8.85
CA LEU A 174 13.06 2.09 10.10
C LEU A 174 11.95 1.77 11.10
N ALA A 175 12.30 1.54 12.36
CA ALA A 175 11.34 1.20 13.41
C ALA A 175 11.53 2.05 14.66
N PHE A 176 10.41 2.41 15.29
CA PHE A 176 10.33 3.13 16.55
C PHE A 176 9.61 2.27 17.56
N SER A 177 10.17 2.15 18.77
CA SER A 177 9.61 1.33 19.84
C SER A 177 9.46 2.15 21.11
N TYR A 178 8.30 2.05 21.74
CA TYR A 178 7.98 2.77 22.98
C TYR A 178 7.25 1.86 23.98
N PRO A 179 7.53 1.98 25.29
CA PRO A 179 6.76 1.29 26.30
C PRO A 179 5.38 1.95 26.45
N VAL A 180 4.34 1.12 26.55
CA VAL A 180 2.99 1.57 26.90
C VAL A 180 2.98 1.99 28.37
N VAL A 181 2.62 3.24 28.63
CA VAL A 181 2.51 3.75 30.01
C VAL A 181 1.09 3.54 30.54
N ALA A 182 0.97 3.28 31.85
CA ALA A 182 -0.30 2.90 32.49
C ALA A 182 -1.43 3.93 32.32
N GLY A 183 -1.11 5.21 32.07
CA GLY A 183 -2.08 6.26 31.81
C GLY A 183 -2.90 6.08 30.52
N PHE A 184 -2.48 5.18 29.63
CA PHE A 184 -3.21 4.86 28.39
C PHE A 184 -4.21 3.70 28.53
N ASN A 185 -4.40 3.14 29.73
CA ASN A 185 -5.43 2.13 29.93
C ASN A 185 -6.81 2.67 29.51
N GLY A 186 -7.52 1.93 28.67
CA GLY A 186 -8.83 2.29 28.14
C GLY A 186 -8.76 3.15 26.88
N TRP A 187 -7.59 3.39 26.32
CA TRP A 187 -7.40 4.16 25.09
C TRP A 187 -7.03 3.27 23.90
N SER A 188 -7.49 3.65 22.72
CA SER A 188 -7.04 3.12 21.44
C SER A 188 -6.23 4.18 20.71
N VAL A 189 -5.17 3.75 20.02
CA VAL A 189 -4.38 4.58 19.11
C VAL A 189 -4.50 3.98 17.71
N ASN A 190 -5.19 4.68 16.81
CA ASN A 190 -5.19 4.34 15.39
C ASN A 190 -4.12 5.19 14.68
N PHE A 191 -3.39 4.60 13.75
CA PHE A 191 -2.36 5.30 13.00
C PHE A 191 -2.25 4.78 11.57
N GLN A 192 -1.89 5.69 10.67
CA GLN A 192 -1.69 5.44 9.25
C GLN A 192 -0.56 6.31 8.73
N ALA A 193 0.23 5.79 7.81
CA ALA A 193 1.32 6.52 7.22
C ALA A 193 0.98 6.95 5.79
N PHE A 194 1.61 8.03 5.34
CA PHE A 194 1.50 8.50 3.98
C PHE A 194 2.84 8.97 3.45
N SER A 195 3.01 8.75 2.14
CA SER A 195 4.07 9.35 1.37
C SER A 195 3.56 10.63 0.73
N LEU A 196 4.35 11.69 0.83
CA LEU A 196 4.15 12.93 0.09
C LEU A 196 5.25 13.03 -0.96
N SER A 197 5.02 12.56 -2.18
CA SER A 197 6.05 12.64 -3.22
C SER A 197 6.17 14.05 -3.80
N GLY A 198 7.34 14.65 -3.64
CA GLY A 198 7.74 15.88 -4.33
C GLY A 198 8.27 15.63 -5.76
N SER A 199 8.36 14.38 -6.21
CA SER A 199 8.96 14.04 -7.50
C SER A 199 8.12 14.56 -8.66
N ALA A 200 8.71 15.45 -9.46
CA ALA A 200 8.12 15.97 -10.68
C ALA A 200 7.92 14.88 -11.76
N LEU A 201 8.57 13.72 -11.63
CA LEU A 201 8.48 12.61 -12.58
C LEU A 201 7.24 11.74 -12.38
N THR A 202 6.71 11.65 -11.16
CA THR A 202 5.53 10.82 -10.83
C THR A 202 4.24 11.64 -10.68
N GLY A 203 4.31 12.97 -10.80
CA GLY A 203 3.14 13.85 -10.71
C GLY A 203 2.54 13.94 -9.31
N HIS A 204 3.28 14.53 -8.37
CA HIS A 204 2.81 14.89 -7.01
C HIS A 204 1.80 13.90 -6.42
N VAL A 205 2.27 12.71 -6.05
CA VAL A 205 1.40 11.64 -5.58
C VAL A 205 1.33 11.68 -4.07
N ILE A 206 0.10 11.61 -3.56
CA ILE A 206 -0.21 11.28 -2.17
C ILE A 206 -0.69 9.84 -2.15
N THR A 207 -0.04 9.01 -1.37
CA THR A 207 -0.41 7.61 -1.15
C THR A 207 -0.39 7.31 0.33
N SER A 208 -1.32 6.47 0.78
CA SER A 208 -1.41 6.01 2.16
C SER A 208 -1.10 4.52 2.26
N THR A 209 -0.60 4.11 3.42
CA THR A 209 -0.49 2.70 3.81
C THR A 209 -1.83 2.17 4.30
N ASP A 210 -1.88 0.90 4.70
CA ASP A 210 -2.96 0.41 5.56
C ASP A 210 -2.92 1.09 6.95
N ALA A 211 -4.08 1.14 7.62
CA ALA A 211 -4.22 1.64 8.97
C ALA A 211 -4.02 0.52 10.00
N HIS A 212 -3.46 0.87 11.16
CA HIS A 212 -3.24 -0.03 12.28
C HIS A 212 -3.82 0.55 13.56
N GLU A 213 -4.22 -0.30 14.50
CA GLU A 213 -4.70 0.12 15.81
C GLU A 213 -3.99 -0.62 16.93
N PHE A 214 -3.55 0.12 17.95
CA PHE A 214 -3.25 -0.43 19.27
C PHE A 214 -4.44 -0.20 20.19
N LYS A 215 -4.94 -1.26 20.80
CA LYS A 215 -6.04 -1.21 21.77
C LYS A 215 -5.50 -1.49 23.18
N ILE A 216 -5.56 -0.51 24.06
CA ILE A 216 -4.82 -0.55 25.34
C ILE A 216 -5.77 -0.84 26.51
N PHE A 217 -5.47 -1.90 27.26
CA PHE A 217 -6.25 -2.39 28.42
C PHE A 217 -5.47 -2.38 29.73
#